data_AF-A0A4Q3FJR1-F1
#
_entry.id   AF-A0A4Q3FJR1-F1
#
_cell.length_a   1.000
_cell.length_b   1.000
_cell.length_c   1.000
_cell.angle_alpha   90.00
_cell.angle_beta   90.00
_cell.angle_gamma   90.00
#
_symmetry.space_group_name_H-M   'P 1'
#
loop_
_entity.id
_entity.type
_entity.pdbx_description
1 polymer ?
#
loop_
_entity_poly.entity_id
_entity_poly.type
_entity_poly.pdbx_seq_one_letter_code
_entity_poly.pdbx_strand_id
1 'polypeptide(L)'
;DYPDFAHPVSSAVENKEFDLGILICGSGNGIAITANKHQGIRAAICWNTELASLARKHNNANVLCLPARFISIKEAQEIAHTFLTTDFEGGRHQNRVNKISC
;
A
#
# COMPACT_ATOMS: atom_id res chain seq x y z
N ASP A 1 -6.41 -13.41 12.38
CA ASP A 1 -6.24 -11.96 12.66
C ASP A 1 -5.58 -11.22 11.50
N TYR A 2 -5.58 -9.87 11.51
CA TYR A 2 -5.00 -9.12 10.39
C TYR A 2 -3.50 -9.41 10.10
N PRO A 3 -2.64 -9.80 11.07
CA PRO A 3 -1.26 -10.16 10.77
C PRO A 3 -1.12 -11.41 9.91
N ASP A 4 -1.99 -12.41 10.10
CA ASP A 4 -1.97 -13.68 9.37
C ASP A 4 -2.16 -13.49 7.86
N PHE A 5 -2.78 -12.37 7.46
CA PHE A 5 -2.96 -11.99 6.06
C PHE A 5 -1.94 -10.95 5.60
N ALA A 6 -1.45 -10.09 6.49
CA ALA A 6 -0.43 -9.11 6.15
C ALA A 6 0.91 -9.77 5.81
N HIS A 7 1.37 -10.73 6.62
CA HIS A 7 2.67 -11.35 6.42
C HIS A 7 2.82 -12.04 5.05
N PRO A 8 1.89 -12.91 4.60
CA PRO A 8 2.03 -13.58 3.32
C PRO A 8 2.05 -12.62 2.13
N VAL A 9 1.16 -11.61 2.12
CA VAL A 9 1.13 -10.61 1.04
C VAL A 9 2.41 -9.77 1.02
N SER A 10 2.86 -9.33 2.20
CA SER A 10 4.10 -8.58 2.33
C SER A 10 5.31 -9.39 1.87
N SER A 11 5.44 -10.65 2.30
CA SER A 11 6.55 -11.50 1.86
C SER A 11 6.52 -11.77 0.36
N ALA A 12 5.36 -12.02 -0.23
CA ALA A 12 5.26 -12.27 -1.66
C ALA A 12 5.63 -11.04 -2.50
N VAL A 13 5.23 -9.83 -2.06
CA VAL A 13 5.63 -8.57 -2.71
C VAL A 13 7.12 -8.27 -2.50
N GLU A 14 7.65 -8.51 -1.30
CA GLU A 14 9.06 -8.31 -0.98
C GLU A 14 9.98 -9.26 -1.77
N ASN A 15 9.56 -10.52 -1.94
CA ASN A 15 10.23 -11.54 -2.74
C ASN A 15 10.06 -11.38 -4.26
N LYS A 16 9.29 -10.36 -4.70
CA LYS A 16 8.96 -10.11 -6.11
C LYS A 16 8.21 -11.26 -6.79
N GLU A 17 7.46 -12.04 -6.02
CA GLU A 17 6.47 -12.99 -6.56
C GLU A 17 5.28 -12.23 -7.16
N PHE A 18 4.98 -11.05 -6.61
CA PHE A 18 4.02 -10.08 -7.14
C PHE A 18 4.59 -8.67 -7.07
N ASP A 19 4.20 -7.80 -7.99
CA ASP A 19 4.67 -6.40 -8.02
C ASP A 19 3.98 -5.51 -6.98
N LEU A 20 2.69 -5.76 -6.73
CA LEU A 20 1.82 -4.95 -5.88
C LEU A 20 0.91 -5.85 -5.02
N GLY A 21 0.58 -5.38 -3.82
CA GLY A 21 -0.36 -6.03 -2.90
C GLY A 21 -1.55 -5.13 -2.52
N ILE A 22 -2.68 -5.75 -2.19
CA ILE A 22 -3.84 -5.07 -1.60
C ILE A 22 -4.25 -5.81 -0.33
N LEU A 23 -4.38 -5.07 0.76
CA LEU A 23 -4.77 -5.54 2.08
C LEU A 23 -6.02 -4.80 2.54
N ILE A 24 -6.93 -5.50 3.20
CA ILE A 24 -8.22 -4.94 3.64
C ILE A 24 -8.42 -5.28 5.11
N CYS A 25 -8.69 -4.26 5.93
CA CYS A 25 -9.12 -4.48 7.31
C CYS A 25 -10.06 -3.36 7.77
N GLY A 26 -10.62 -3.48 8.98
CA GLY A 26 -11.64 -2.54 9.46
C GLY A 26 -11.25 -1.06 9.34
N SER A 27 -10.09 -0.67 9.87
CA SER A 27 -9.58 0.72 9.81
C SER A 27 -8.34 0.91 8.94
N GLY A 28 -7.82 -0.14 8.31
CA GLY A 28 -6.53 -0.12 7.61
C GLY A 28 -5.29 -0.05 8.53
N ASN A 29 -5.41 0.39 9.79
CA ASN A 29 -4.27 0.69 10.65
C ASN A 29 -3.45 -0.56 11.03
N GLY A 30 -4.06 -1.55 11.67
CA GLY A 30 -3.33 -2.74 12.14
C GLY A 30 -2.64 -3.51 11.01
N ILE A 31 -3.33 -3.61 9.86
CA ILE A 31 -2.81 -4.35 8.70
C ILE A 31 -1.65 -3.60 8.03
N ALA A 32 -1.72 -2.26 7.93
CA ALA A 32 -0.64 -1.44 7.42
C ALA A 32 0.56 -1.39 8.37
N ILE A 33 0.33 -1.29 9.69
CA ILE A 33 1.40 -1.32 10.69
C ILE A 33 2.17 -2.64 10.62
N THR A 34 1.46 -3.76 10.44
CA THR A 34 2.08 -5.08 10.30
C THR A 34 2.83 -5.22 8.98
N ALA A 35 2.21 -4.82 7.86
CA ALA A 35 2.84 -4.90 6.55
C ALA A 35 4.14 -4.08 6.47
N ASN A 36 4.16 -2.89 7.06
CA ASN A 36 5.35 -2.02 7.12
C ASN A 36 6.46 -2.51 8.08
N LYS A 37 6.31 -3.68 8.73
CA LYS A 37 7.44 -4.33 9.43
C LYS A 37 8.38 -5.09 8.49
N HIS A 38 7.97 -5.32 7.24
CA HIS A 38 8.81 -5.90 6.21
C HIS A 38 9.57 -4.78 5.49
N GLN A 39 10.90 -4.88 5.41
CA GLN A 39 11.77 -3.78 5.00
C GLN A 39 11.55 -3.34 3.55
N GLY A 40 11.15 -4.26 2.67
CA GLY A 40 10.83 -3.99 1.28
C GLY A 40 9.44 -3.40 1.07
N ILE A 41 8.61 -3.33 2.12
CA ILE A 41 7.20 -2.93 2.02
C ILE A 41 7.00 -1.47 2.38
N ARG A 42 6.21 -0.80 1.54
CA ARG A 42 5.70 0.55 1.71
C ARG A 42 4.19 0.48 1.57
N ALA A 43 3.53 0.09 2.66
CA ALA A 43 2.08 -0.04 2.74
C ALA A 43 1.44 1.31 3.06
N ALA A 44 0.51 1.75 2.20
CA ALA A 44 -0.21 3.01 2.34
C ALA A 44 -1.69 2.78 2.63
N ILE A 45 -2.24 3.44 3.65
CA ILE A 45 -3.67 3.45 3.91
C ILE A 45 -4.30 4.53 3.04
N CYS A 46 -5.29 4.18 2.21
CA CYS A 46 -5.97 5.14 1.34
C CYS A 46 -7.48 5.00 1.46
N TRP A 47 -8.17 6.13 1.64
CA TRP A 47 -9.64 6.21 1.69
C TRP A 47 -10.23 7.10 0.59
N ASN A 48 -9.41 7.55 -0.36
CA ASN A 48 -9.82 8.24 -1.57
C ASN A 48 -8.77 8.03 -2.68
N THR A 49 -9.13 8.37 -3.93
CA THR A 49 -8.28 8.17 -5.12
C THR A 49 -7.05 9.08 -5.11
N GLU A 50 -7.14 10.28 -4.55
CA GLU A 50 -6.01 11.20 -4.41
C GLU A 50 -4.89 10.58 -3.58
N LEU A 51 -5.22 10.03 -2.40
CA LEU A 51 -4.25 9.35 -1.54
C LEU A 51 -3.65 8.12 -2.22
N ALA A 52 -4.45 7.33 -2.95
CA ALA A 52 -3.92 6.20 -3.72
C ALA A 52 -2.92 6.64 -4.80
N SER A 53 -3.25 7.70 -5.53
CA SER A 53 -2.34 8.26 -6.55
C SER A 53 -1.06 8.78 -5.92
N LEU A 54 -1.15 9.58 -4.85
CA LEU A 54 0.01 10.14 -4.15
C LEU A 54 0.85 9.04 -3.49
N ALA A 55 0.24 7.98 -2.97
CA ALA A 55 0.94 6.82 -2.43
C ALA A 55 1.86 6.19 -3.48
N ARG A 56 1.37 6.00 -4.70
CA ARG A 56 2.17 5.51 -5.83
C ARG A 56 3.19 6.54 -6.30
N LYS A 57 2.75 7.73 -6.70
CA LYS A 57 3.59 8.79 -7.29
C LYS A 57 4.75 9.22 -6.41
N HIS A 58 4.49 9.43 -5.12
CA HIS A 58 5.47 10.06 -4.24
C HIS A 58 6.21 9.08 -3.33
N ASN A 59 5.61 7.94 -3.01
CA ASN A 59 6.16 7.01 -2.03
C ASN A 59 6.53 5.66 -2.64
N ASN A 60 6.25 5.47 -3.95
CA ASN A 60 6.37 4.20 -4.62
C ASN A 60 5.74 3.06 -3.79
N ALA A 61 4.57 3.31 -3.19
CA ALA A 61 3.92 2.34 -2.32
C ALA A 61 3.65 1.05 -3.12
N ASN A 62 4.03 -0.10 -2.57
CA ASN A 62 3.85 -1.42 -3.20
C ASN A 62 2.75 -2.24 -2.52
N VAL A 63 2.16 -1.73 -1.44
CA VAL A 63 0.98 -2.33 -0.82
C VAL A 63 -0.06 -1.25 -0.54
N LEU A 64 -1.30 -1.48 -0.95
CA LEU A 64 -2.46 -0.65 -0.63
C LEU A 64 -3.22 -1.25 0.56
N CYS A 65 -3.57 -0.44 1.55
CA CYS A 65 -4.40 -0.83 2.69
C CYS A 65 -5.75 -0.08 2.64
N LEU A 66 -6.84 -0.83 2.51
CA LEU A 66 -8.20 -0.28 2.43
C LEU A 66 -8.92 -0.34 3.80
N PRO A 67 -9.41 0.79 4.33
CA PRO A 67 -10.13 0.85 5.59
C PRO A 67 -11.63 0.52 5.40
N ALA A 68 -11.98 -0.77 5.41
CA ALA A 68 -13.30 -1.27 5.00
C ALA A 68 -14.52 -0.71 5.77
N ARG A 69 -14.34 -0.14 6.97
CA ARG A 69 -15.43 0.50 7.73
C ARG A 69 -15.67 1.97 7.36
N PHE A 70 -14.82 2.55 6.52
CA PHE A 70 -14.79 3.99 6.24
C PHE A 70 -15.03 4.33 4.77
N ILE A 71 -15.11 3.33 3.90
CA ILE A 71 -15.32 3.49 2.47
C ILE A 71 -16.34 2.47 1.95
N SER A 72 -17.08 2.86 0.93
CA SER A 72 -17.95 1.97 0.16
C SER A 72 -17.15 1.03 -0.75
N ILE A 73 -17.79 -0.04 -1.23
CA ILE A 73 -17.18 -0.95 -2.21
C ILE A 73 -16.81 -0.22 -3.50
N LYS A 74 -17.66 0.73 -3.95
CA LYS A 74 -17.40 1.53 -5.14
C LYS A 74 -16.14 2.37 -4.97
N GLU A 75 -16.02 3.08 -3.86
CA GLU A 75 -14.80 3.85 -3.54
C GLU A 75 -13.58 2.93 -3.45
N ALA A 76 -13.70 1.77 -2.78
CA ALA A 76 -12.62 0.79 -2.70
C ALA A 76 -12.11 0.33 -4.07
N GLN A 77 -13.02 0.11 -5.03
CA GLN A 77 -12.68 -0.25 -6.42
C GLN A 77 -11.97 0.89 -7.14
N GLU A 78 -12.45 2.13 -7.00
CA GLU A 78 -11.83 3.31 -7.62
C GLU A 78 -10.43 3.58 -7.03
N ILE A 79 -10.27 3.45 -5.72
CA ILE A 79 -8.99 3.58 -5.01
C ILE A 79 -8.01 2.50 -5.48
N ALA A 80 -8.45 1.23 -5.51
CA ALA A 80 -7.63 0.12 -5.98
C ALA A 80 -7.21 0.29 -7.44
N HIS A 81 -8.13 0.67 -8.32
CA HIS A 81 -7.82 0.93 -9.73
C HIS A 81 -6.80 2.06 -9.89
N THR A 82 -6.98 3.16 -9.15
CA THR A 82 -6.05 4.29 -9.16
C THR A 82 -4.65 3.86 -8.69
N PHE A 83 -4.57 3.06 -7.62
CA PHE A 83 -3.30 2.55 -7.11
C PHE A 83 -2.58 1.64 -8.10
N LEU A 84 -3.32 0.74 -8.76
CA LEU A 84 -2.75 -0.23 -9.70
C LEU A 84 -2.28 0.41 -11.02
N THR A 85 -2.89 1.52 -11.42
CA THR A 85 -2.61 2.18 -12.71
C THR A 85 -1.72 3.43 -12.59
N THR A 86 -1.40 3.86 -11.37
CA THR A 86 -0.54 5.03 -11.17
C THR A 86 0.94 4.61 -11.08
N ASP A 87 1.74 5.18 -11.97
CA ASP A 87 3.20 5.01 -11.98
C ASP A 87 3.90 5.88 -10.93
N PHE A 88 5.10 5.44 -10.54
CA PHE A 88 5.96 6.19 -9.63
C PHE A 88 6.69 7.32 -10.38
N GLU A 89 6.68 8.54 -9.83
CA GLU A 89 7.27 9.71 -10.49
C GLU A 89 8.80 9.79 -10.36
N GLY A 90 9.41 9.07 -9.42
CA GLY A 90 10.85 9.11 -9.22
C GLY A 90 11.36 10.51 -8.85
N GLY A 91 12.46 10.94 -9.46
CA GLY A 91 13.07 12.25 -9.23
C GLY A 91 13.35 12.53 -7.75
N ARG A 92 12.86 13.67 -7.23
CA ARG A 92 13.05 14.06 -5.82
C ARG A 92 12.46 13.06 -4.82
N HIS A 93 11.46 12.28 -5.24
CA HIS A 93 10.76 11.32 -4.39
C HIS A 93 11.60 10.07 -4.13
N GLN A 94 12.43 9.65 -5.09
CA GLN A 94 13.35 8.52 -4.93
C GLN A 94 14.28 8.71 -3.73
N ASN A 95 14.77 9.93 -3.51
CA ASN A 95 15.64 10.25 -2.37
C ASN A 95 14.95 10.03 -1.01
N ARG A 96 13.63 10.20 -0.94
CA ARG A 96 12.86 9.94 0.29
C ARG A 96 12.58 8.45 0.43
N VAL A 97 12.20 7.78 -0.66
CA VAL A 97 11.99 6.32 -0.69
C VAL A 97 13.24 5.57 -0.23
N ASN A 98 14.42 5.97 -0.70
CA ASN A 98 15.70 5.36 -0.31
C ASN A 98 16.06 5.54 1.17
N LYS A 99 15.42 6.48 1.88
CA LYS A 99 15.63 6.73 3.31
C LYS A 99 14.66 5.96 4.21
N ILE A 100 13.67 5.26 3.64
CA ILE A 100 12.67 4.52 4.42
C ILE A 100 13.26 3.22 4.97
N SER A 101 14.00 2.49 4.14
CA SER A 101 14.72 1.27 4.54
C SER A 101 15.86 1.62 5.51
N CYS A 102 15.93 0.89 6.63
CA CYS A 102 16.96 1.04 7.66
C CYS A 102 17.84 -0.21 7.80
#